data_AF-A0A0N4ZFT0-F1
#
_entry.id   AF-A0A0N4ZFT0-F1
#
_cell.length_a   1.000
_cell.length_b   1.000
_cell.length_c   1.000
_cell.angle_alpha   90.00
_cell.angle_beta   90.00
_cell.angle_gamma   90.00
#
_symmetry.space_group_name_H-M   'P 1'
#
loop_
_entity.id
_entity.type
_entity.pdbx_description
1 polymer ?
#
loop_
_entity_poly.entity_id
_entity_poly.type
_entity_poly.pdbx_seq_one_letter_code
_entity_poly.pdbx_strand_id
1 'polypeptide(L)'
;MTRLLKCLQVFLKLINVICIPLFIFASSILYTHVKPLILLSCIEKNESYFQTSLEFTIKDSEKIESSSCYVHKISLFTFAVFSAVRILSYHYEKILFKRIELCYMRQDFPCLHVSTLMAIPYILYQLCYPYAVEVGGQFMFLYVLAICLFFSMYSYIKGFYNLVKFISFSLKNKYYTHWVQVYLSLVALFIYGSLILLTFFNLIFQIPVSIFIYGYPLHYPYINTPLIFFLMHHYILRSHKSTSSVIYKVIAEDVYIFARRFKCINGYVCPKESSIYLLSTRPSAEINILLGSSNIISNGSFNDKVITVDNIDALDGWIIKKMKFFIPEMKVEVEGKYY
;
A
#
# COMPACT_ATOMS: atom_id res chain seq x y z
N MET A 1 -27.15 -1.64 17.66
CA MET A 1 -25.68 -1.42 17.58
C MET A 1 -25.05 -1.97 16.28
N THR A 2 -25.42 -3.17 15.80
CA THR A 2 -24.86 -3.80 14.58
C THR A 2 -25.18 -3.08 13.25
N ARG A 3 -26.36 -2.44 13.12
CA ARG A 3 -26.70 -1.64 11.92
C ARG A 3 -25.86 -0.36 11.79
N LEU A 4 -25.57 0.32 12.90
CA LEU A 4 -24.76 1.54 12.92
C LEU A 4 -23.30 1.24 12.53
N LEU A 5 -22.76 0.12 13.02
CA LEU A 5 -21.41 -0.35 12.67
C LEU A 5 -21.30 -0.71 11.19
N LYS A 6 -22.34 -1.35 10.62
CA LYS A 6 -22.41 -1.65 9.18
C LYS A 6 -22.50 -0.37 8.34
N CYS A 7 -23.31 0.61 8.74
CA CYS A 7 -23.41 1.90 8.06
C CYS A 7 -22.07 2.66 8.10
N LEU A 8 -21.38 2.67 9.25
CA LEU A 8 -20.07 3.28 9.38
C LEU A 8 -19.02 2.60 8.48
N GLN A 9 -19.04 1.27 8.37
CA GLN A 9 -18.15 0.55 7.45
C GLN A 9 -18.42 0.88 5.98
N VAL A 10 -19.68 1.04 5.58
CA VAL A 10 -20.06 1.44 4.21
C VAL A 10 -19.61 2.87 3.93
N PHE A 11 -19.88 3.79 4.85
CA PHE A 11 -19.45 5.19 4.74
C PHE A 11 -17.93 5.32 4.61
N LEU A 12 -17.18 4.56 5.41
CA LEU A 12 -15.72 4.51 5.34
C LEU A 12 -15.21 3.95 4.01
N LYS A 13 -15.87 2.94 3.45
CA LYS A 13 -15.51 2.44 2.11
C LYS A 13 -15.75 3.51 1.05
N LEU A 14 -16.87 4.23 1.14
CA LEU A 14 -17.22 5.31 0.22
C LEU A 14 -16.17 6.45 0.27
N ILE A 15 -15.79 6.87 1.49
CA ILE A 15 -14.73 7.85 1.70
C ILE A 15 -13.42 7.38 1.05
N ASN A 16 -13.01 6.14 1.29
CA ASN A 16 -11.78 5.62 0.71
C ASN A 16 -11.81 5.60 -0.83
N VAL A 17 -12.96 5.28 -1.43
CA VAL A 17 -13.16 5.27 -2.90
C VAL A 17 -13.02 6.68 -3.48
N ILE A 18 -13.39 7.73 -2.74
CA ILE A 18 -13.29 9.12 -3.20
C ILE A 18 -11.89 9.70 -2.91
N CYS A 19 -11.37 9.49 -1.69
CA CYS A 19 -10.11 10.08 -1.25
C CYS A 19 -8.89 9.48 -1.97
N ILE A 20 -8.89 8.18 -2.27
CA ILE A 20 -7.73 7.54 -2.92
C ILE A 20 -7.45 8.14 -4.31
N PRO A 21 -8.41 8.17 -5.26
CA PRO A 21 -8.19 8.83 -6.55
C PRO A 21 -7.81 10.30 -6.40
N LEU A 22 -8.45 11.02 -5.47
CA LEU A 22 -8.14 12.42 -5.22
C LEU A 22 -6.67 12.61 -4.79
N PHE A 23 -6.16 11.81 -3.86
CA PHE A 23 -4.75 11.88 -3.46
C PHE A 23 -3.77 11.39 -4.53
N ILE A 24 -4.20 10.50 -5.44
CA ILE A 24 -3.38 10.03 -6.56
C ILE A 24 -3.19 11.15 -7.60
N PHE A 25 -4.27 11.87 -7.94
CA PHE A 25 -4.30 12.84 -9.03
C PHE A 25 -4.23 14.31 -8.59
N ALA A 26 -4.23 14.60 -7.29
CA ALA A 26 -4.22 15.98 -6.76
C ALA A 26 -3.12 16.85 -7.36
N SER A 27 -1.88 16.34 -7.48
CA SER A 27 -0.76 17.11 -8.04
C SER A 27 -0.98 17.44 -9.51
N SER A 28 -1.53 16.50 -10.29
CA SER A 28 -1.88 16.70 -11.71
C SER A 28 -3.00 17.74 -11.86
N ILE A 29 -4.04 17.66 -11.03
CA ILE A 29 -5.17 18.61 -11.04
C ILE A 29 -4.67 20.03 -10.73
N LEU A 30 -3.91 20.19 -9.65
CA LEU A 30 -3.36 21.49 -9.23
C LEU A 30 -2.42 22.07 -10.29
N TYR A 31 -1.60 21.23 -10.93
CA TYR A 31 -0.76 21.65 -12.04
C TYR A 31 -1.58 22.27 -13.18
N THR A 32 -2.62 21.59 -13.66
CA THR A 32 -3.42 22.06 -14.80
C THR A 32 -4.07 23.42 -14.54
N HIS A 33 -4.51 23.68 -13.31
CA HIS A 33 -5.12 24.96 -12.94
C HIS A 33 -4.12 26.10 -12.73
N VAL A 34 -2.88 25.79 -12.30
CA VAL A 34 -1.87 26.80 -12.00
C VAL A 34 -0.93 27.08 -13.17
N LYS A 35 -0.82 26.16 -14.14
CA LYS A 35 -0.08 26.34 -15.40
C LYS A 35 -0.30 27.72 -16.06
N PRO A 36 -1.55 28.19 -16.30
CA PRO A 36 -1.76 29.49 -16.94
C PRO A 36 -1.27 30.68 -16.11
N LEU A 37 -1.39 30.62 -14.78
CA LEU A 37 -0.92 31.68 -13.88
C LEU A 37 0.61 31.79 -13.88
N ILE A 38 1.30 30.64 -13.90
CA ILE A 38 2.77 30.61 -13.99
C ILE A 38 3.23 31.17 -15.33
N LEU A 39 2.55 30.79 -16.43
CA LEU A 39 2.82 31.32 -17.77
C LEU A 39 2.74 32.86 -17.78
N LEU A 40 1.64 33.43 -17.30
CA LEU A 40 1.43 34.88 -17.19
C LEU A 40 2.55 35.57 -16.38
N SER A 41 2.94 34.98 -15.25
CA SER A 41 3.99 35.54 -14.39
C SER A 41 5.41 35.53 -15.00
N CYS A 42 5.65 34.75 -16.06
CA CYS A 42 6.91 34.76 -16.80
C CYS A 42 6.86 35.68 -18.01
N ILE A 43 5.67 35.99 -18.52
CA ILE A 43 5.46 36.96 -19.61
C ILE A 43 5.78 38.38 -19.13
N GLU A 44 5.35 38.76 -17.92
CA GLU A 44 5.57 40.11 -17.37
C GLU A 44 7.05 40.50 -17.20
N LYS A 45 7.98 39.52 -17.15
CA LYS A 45 9.42 39.78 -17.11
C LYS A 45 10.08 39.95 -18.48
N ASN A 46 9.40 39.55 -19.55
CA ASN A 46 9.85 39.79 -20.92
C ASN A 46 9.19 41.06 -21.44
N GLU A 47 9.71 42.22 -21.02
CA GLU A 47 9.22 43.57 -21.38
C GLU A 47 9.16 43.83 -22.90
N SER A 48 9.70 42.94 -23.74
CA SER A 48 9.65 43.04 -25.21
C SER A 48 8.35 42.55 -25.87
N TYR A 49 7.41 41.95 -25.13
CA TYR A 49 6.14 41.43 -25.69
C TYR A 49 4.89 42.27 -25.35
N PHE A 50 5.06 43.41 -24.66
CA PHE A 50 3.93 44.25 -24.22
C PHE A 50 3.18 44.97 -25.37
N GLN A 51 3.67 44.92 -26.61
CA GLN A 51 3.04 45.61 -27.74
C GLN A 51 1.97 44.80 -28.50
N THR A 52 1.78 43.51 -28.20
CA THR A 52 0.74 42.68 -28.85
C THR A 52 -0.05 41.88 -27.82
N SER A 53 -0.64 42.58 -26.85
CA SER A 53 -1.55 42.00 -25.87
C SER A 53 -2.94 41.78 -26.48
N LEU A 54 -3.12 40.74 -27.32
CA LEU A 54 -4.42 40.03 -27.48
C LEU A 54 -4.41 38.86 -28.50
N GLU A 55 -3.35 38.63 -29.27
CA GLU A 55 -3.24 37.46 -30.15
C GLU A 55 -2.09 36.55 -29.70
N PHE A 56 -2.36 35.69 -28.72
CA PHE A 56 -1.45 34.60 -28.38
C PHE A 56 -1.52 33.53 -29.47
N THR A 57 -0.50 33.44 -30.31
CA THR A 57 -0.34 32.29 -31.19
C THR A 57 0.27 31.11 -30.43
N ILE A 58 -0.09 29.87 -30.81
CA ILE A 58 0.39 28.63 -30.18
C ILE A 58 1.94 28.56 -30.15
N LYS A 59 2.62 29.21 -31.10
CA LYS A 59 4.09 29.28 -31.18
C LYS A 59 4.73 30.11 -30.08
N ASP A 60 4.05 31.14 -29.57
CA ASP A 60 4.58 31.99 -28.50
C ASP A 60 4.47 31.29 -27.14
N SER A 61 3.40 30.51 -26.93
CA SER A 61 3.27 29.65 -25.73
C SER A 61 4.36 28.57 -25.67
N GLU A 62 4.71 27.92 -26.78
CA GLU A 62 5.77 26.91 -26.81
C GLU A 62 7.15 27.50 -26.48
N LYS A 63 7.45 28.70 -26.99
CA LYS A 63 8.69 29.41 -26.66
C LYS A 63 8.76 29.80 -25.18
N ILE A 64 7.66 30.27 -24.60
CA ILE A 64 7.61 30.64 -23.18
C ILE A 64 7.69 29.40 -22.28
N GLU A 65 7.05 28.28 -22.66
CA GLU A 65 7.14 27.01 -21.94
C GLU A 65 8.56 26.42 -21.95
N SER A 66 9.38 26.78 -22.94
CA SER A 66 10.81 26.43 -22.98
C SER A 66 11.73 27.41 -22.23
N SER A 67 11.18 28.51 -21.71
CA SER A 67 11.98 29.51 -21.00
C SER A 67 12.48 28.99 -19.64
N SER A 68 13.70 29.38 -19.26
CA SER A 68 14.25 29.04 -17.95
C SER A 68 13.35 29.52 -16.81
N CYS A 69 12.74 30.72 -16.93
CA CYS A 69 11.75 31.23 -15.97
C CYS A 69 10.61 30.23 -15.72
N TYR A 70 9.98 29.75 -16.79
CA TYR A 70 8.85 28.85 -16.68
C TYR A 70 9.28 27.51 -16.09
N VAL A 71 10.35 26.91 -16.61
CA VAL A 71 10.88 25.61 -16.12
C VAL A 71 11.22 25.66 -14.63
N HIS A 72 11.84 26.75 -14.15
CA HIS A 72 12.18 26.90 -12.73
C HIS A 72 10.92 27.03 -11.86
N LYS A 73 10.02 27.96 -12.22
CA LYS A 73 8.79 28.20 -11.45
C LYS A 73 7.88 26.97 -11.41
N ILE A 74 7.71 26.29 -12.55
CA ILE A 74 6.85 25.12 -12.64
C ILE A 74 7.45 23.92 -11.89
N SER A 75 8.77 23.73 -11.93
CA SER A 75 9.43 22.63 -11.21
C SER A 75 9.39 22.83 -9.69
N LEU A 76 9.60 24.05 -9.21
CA LEU A 76 9.47 24.38 -7.79
C LEU A 76 8.02 24.24 -7.30
N PHE A 77 7.06 24.73 -8.08
CA PHE A 77 5.64 24.62 -7.75
C PHE A 77 5.19 23.16 -7.69
N THR A 78 5.50 22.37 -8.72
CA THR A 78 5.13 20.95 -8.79
C THR A 78 5.78 20.14 -7.67
N PHE A 79 7.03 20.44 -7.30
CA PHE A 79 7.67 19.84 -6.13
C PHE A 79 6.97 20.19 -4.81
N ALA A 80 6.63 21.47 -4.61
CA ALA A 80 5.97 21.91 -3.38
C ALA A 80 4.59 21.24 -3.23
N VAL A 81 3.80 21.22 -4.32
CA VAL A 81 2.50 20.54 -4.35
C VAL A 81 2.66 19.04 -4.13
N PHE A 82 3.57 18.38 -4.84
CA PHE A 82 3.82 16.96 -4.65
C PHE A 82 4.18 16.64 -3.20
N SER A 83 5.05 17.44 -2.59
CA SER A 83 5.46 17.25 -1.18
C SER A 83 4.29 17.43 -0.22
N ALA A 84 3.45 18.45 -0.41
CA ALA A 84 2.26 18.68 0.41
C ALA A 84 1.25 17.53 0.28
N VAL A 85 0.92 17.13 -0.96
CA VAL A 85 0.04 15.99 -1.24
C VAL A 85 0.62 14.70 -0.65
N ARG A 86 1.94 14.52 -0.72
CA ARG A 86 2.62 13.34 -0.18
C ARG A 86 2.50 13.27 1.33
N ILE A 87 2.75 14.36 2.05
CA ILE A 87 2.61 14.44 3.52
C ILE A 87 1.18 14.06 3.93
N LEU A 88 0.18 14.65 3.27
CA LEU A 88 -1.23 14.35 3.54
C LEU A 88 -1.55 12.87 3.25
N SER A 89 -1.11 12.36 2.10
CA SER A 89 -1.34 10.97 1.73
C SER A 89 -0.61 9.99 2.66
N TYR A 90 0.55 10.33 3.20
CA TYR A 90 1.28 9.50 4.17
C TYR A 90 0.53 9.42 5.52
N HIS A 91 -0.05 10.52 5.99
CA HIS A 91 -0.94 10.48 7.16
C HIS A 91 -2.17 9.61 6.90
N TYR A 92 -2.76 9.72 5.72
CA TYR A 92 -3.87 8.86 5.31
C TYR A 92 -3.45 7.37 5.26
N GLU A 93 -2.29 7.05 4.70
CA GLU A 93 -1.73 5.70 4.67
C GLU A 93 -1.50 5.15 6.07
N LYS A 94 -0.99 5.95 7.01
CA LYS A 94 -0.85 5.55 8.42
C LYS A 94 -2.19 5.20 9.05
N ILE A 95 -3.24 5.99 8.79
CA ILE A 95 -4.58 5.71 9.30
C ILE A 95 -5.13 4.41 8.68
N LEU A 96 -4.94 4.24 7.36
CA LEU A 96 -5.35 3.03 6.65
C LEU A 96 -4.61 1.80 7.18
N PHE A 97 -3.30 1.94 7.43
CA PHE A 97 -2.43 0.91 7.98
C PHE A 97 -2.83 0.51 9.40
N LYS A 98 -3.11 1.46 10.30
CA LYS A 98 -3.56 1.17 11.67
C LYS A 98 -4.85 0.34 11.71
N ARG A 99 -5.76 0.55 10.75
CA ARG A 99 -6.98 -0.28 10.62
C ARG A 99 -6.71 -1.70 10.10
N ILE A 100 -5.55 -1.86 9.47
CA ILE A 100 -5.08 -3.06 8.80
C ILE A 100 -4.14 -3.88 9.70
N GLU A 101 -3.58 -3.29 10.76
CA GLU A 101 -2.80 -3.98 11.80
C GLU A 101 -3.55 -5.24 12.27
N LEU A 102 -2.78 -6.31 12.52
CA LEU A 102 -3.14 -7.71 12.88
C LEU A 102 -2.83 -8.80 11.83
N CYS A 103 -2.14 -8.55 10.70
CA CYS A 103 -1.39 -9.62 10.00
C CYS A 103 0.11 -9.30 10.13
N TYR A 104 0.87 -10.30 10.61
CA TYR A 104 2.29 -10.21 10.92
C TYR A 104 3.10 -9.61 9.75
N MET A 105 2.78 -10.03 8.52
CA MET A 105 3.44 -9.53 7.31
C MET A 105 3.34 -8.06 7.05
N ARG A 106 2.25 -7.43 7.49
CA ARG A 106 2.03 -6.00 7.25
C ARG A 106 2.86 -5.16 8.22
N GLN A 107 3.20 -5.70 9.39
CA GLN A 107 4.07 -5.05 10.37
C GLN A 107 5.53 -5.08 9.93
N ASP A 108 5.98 -6.19 9.35
CA ASP A 108 7.38 -6.36 8.92
C ASP A 108 7.71 -5.55 7.65
N PHE A 109 6.72 -5.34 6.77
CA PHE A 109 6.90 -4.63 5.49
C PHE A 109 5.74 -3.66 5.22
N PRO A 110 5.65 -2.51 5.95
CA PRO A 110 4.52 -1.60 5.81
C PRO A 110 4.54 -0.81 4.49
N CYS A 111 5.70 -0.73 3.82
CA CYS A 111 5.96 0.12 2.64
C CYS A 111 5.55 1.60 2.86
N LEU A 112 5.52 2.04 4.13
CA LEU A 112 5.19 3.41 4.55
C LEU A 112 6.41 4.30 4.37
N HIS A 113 6.67 4.71 3.13
CA HIS A 113 7.76 5.62 2.82
C HIS A 113 7.22 7.04 2.71
N VAL A 114 7.68 7.97 3.56
CA VAL A 114 7.38 9.42 3.39
C VAL A 114 7.84 9.89 2.02
N SER A 115 9.02 9.42 1.59
CA SER A 115 9.53 9.38 0.21
C SER A 115 9.39 10.66 -0.64
N THR A 116 9.40 11.82 0.01
CA THR A 116 9.73 13.11 -0.66
C THR A 116 11.11 13.06 -1.34
N LEU A 117 11.98 12.13 -0.93
CA LEU A 117 13.28 11.86 -1.55
C LEU A 117 13.21 11.54 -3.05
N MET A 118 12.12 10.94 -3.56
CA MET A 118 11.98 10.69 -5.00
C MET A 118 11.89 11.97 -5.83
N ALA A 119 11.51 13.08 -5.18
CA ALA A 119 11.33 14.38 -5.81
C ALA A 119 12.61 15.20 -5.89
N ILE A 120 13.64 14.82 -5.11
CA ILE A 120 14.93 15.49 -5.12
C ILE A 120 15.65 15.28 -6.47
N PRO A 121 15.81 14.04 -7.00
CA PRO A 121 16.40 13.85 -8.33
C PRO A 121 15.65 14.62 -9.42
N TYR A 122 14.32 14.71 -9.34
CA TYR A 122 13.53 15.46 -10.30
C TYR A 122 13.87 16.96 -10.29
N ILE A 123 13.86 17.61 -9.13
CA ILE A 123 14.20 19.03 -9.05
C ILE A 123 15.65 19.25 -9.49
N LEU A 124 16.58 18.42 -9.00
CA LEU A 124 18.00 18.55 -9.35
C LEU A 124 18.16 18.50 -10.87
N TYR A 125 17.49 17.55 -11.54
CA TYR A 125 17.47 17.51 -13.00
C TYR A 125 16.94 18.81 -13.59
N GLN A 126 15.73 19.25 -13.22
CA GLN A 126 15.10 20.43 -13.83
C GLN A 126 15.86 21.74 -13.61
N LEU A 127 16.47 21.91 -12.42
CA LEU A 127 17.18 23.14 -12.07
C LEU A 127 18.66 23.12 -12.46
N CYS A 128 19.35 22.00 -12.31
CA CYS A 128 20.80 21.94 -12.45
C CYS A 128 21.28 21.38 -13.80
N TYR A 129 20.45 20.60 -14.51
CA TYR A 129 20.84 20.05 -15.82
C TYR A 129 21.19 21.14 -16.85
N PRO A 130 20.44 22.25 -16.99
CA PRO A 130 20.79 23.31 -17.94
C PRO A 130 22.20 23.88 -17.69
N TYR A 131 22.57 24.12 -16.43
CA TYR A 131 23.91 24.58 -16.07
C TYR A 131 25.00 23.53 -16.34
N ALA A 132 24.69 22.25 -16.10
CA ALA A 132 25.61 21.16 -16.44
C ALA A 132 25.83 21.03 -17.95
N VAL A 133 24.83 21.35 -18.77
CA VAL A 133 24.92 21.43 -20.23
C VAL A 133 25.87 22.56 -20.64
N GLU A 134 25.70 23.75 -20.08
CA GLU A 134 26.53 24.94 -20.40
C GLU A 134 28.01 24.73 -20.06
N VAL A 135 28.31 24.03 -18.97
CA VAL A 135 29.69 23.76 -18.52
C VAL A 135 30.27 22.47 -19.15
N GLY A 136 29.50 21.75 -19.96
CA GLY A 136 29.93 20.49 -20.58
C GLY A 136 30.02 19.29 -19.61
N GLY A 137 29.51 19.42 -18.39
CA GLY A 137 29.53 18.42 -17.32
C GLY A 137 28.36 17.43 -17.33
N GLN A 138 27.62 17.34 -18.44
CA GLN A 138 26.35 16.58 -18.54
C GLN A 138 26.47 15.12 -18.08
N PHE A 139 27.52 14.42 -18.51
CA PHE A 139 27.74 13.02 -18.18
C PHE A 139 27.92 12.82 -16.66
N MET A 140 28.78 13.64 -16.04
CA MET A 140 29.03 13.57 -14.59
C MET A 140 27.78 13.90 -13.80
N PHE A 141 27.02 14.91 -14.24
CA PHE A 141 25.75 15.27 -13.61
C PHE A 141 24.74 14.13 -13.65
N LEU A 142 24.51 13.54 -14.84
CA LEU A 142 23.57 12.43 -15.00
C LEU A 142 24.02 11.18 -14.23
N TYR A 143 25.32 10.92 -14.14
CA TYR A 143 25.88 9.82 -13.35
C TYR A 143 25.57 9.97 -11.86
N VAL A 144 25.86 11.14 -11.28
CA VAL A 144 25.55 11.43 -9.87
C VAL A 144 24.04 11.37 -9.63
N LEU A 145 23.25 11.92 -10.55
CA LEU A 145 21.79 11.89 -10.46
C LEU A 145 21.23 10.46 -10.48
N ALA A 146 21.77 9.59 -11.34
CA ALA A 146 21.37 8.19 -11.41
C ALA A 146 21.67 7.45 -10.10
N ILE A 147 22.81 7.74 -9.46
CA ILE A 147 23.15 7.20 -8.14
C ILE A 147 22.14 7.68 -7.10
N CYS A 148 21.88 8.98 -7.01
CA CYS A 148 20.89 9.55 -6.09
C CYS A 148 19.49 8.92 -6.31
N LEU A 149 19.11 8.72 -7.57
CA LEU A 149 17.85 8.10 -7.93
C LEU A 149 17.78 6.66 -7.46
N PHE A 150 18.83 5.86 -7.69
CA PHE A 150 18.89 4.47 -7.22
C PHE A 150 18.72 4.37 -5.70
N PHE A 151 19.40 5.24 -4.94
CA PHE A 151 19.23 5.30 -3.48
C PHE A 151 17.81 5.71 -3.07
N SER A 152 17.22 6.71 -3.73
CA SER A 152 15.85 7.14 -3.46
C SER A 152 14.80 6.04 -3.76
N MET A 153 15.08 5.23 -4.77
CA MET A 153 14.23 4.13 -5.24
C MET A 153 14.46 2.81 -4.51
N TYR A 154 15.56 2.67 -3.77
CA TYR A 154 16.01 1.41 -3.19
C TYR A 154 14.94 0.70 -2.36
N SER A 155 14.20 1.46 -1.53
CA SER A 155 13.13 0.88 -0.70
C SER A 155 12.00 0.28 -1.55
N TYR A 156 11.66 0.90 -2.68
CA TYR A 156 10.64 0.40 -3.59
C TYR A 156 11.11 -0.84 -4.36
N ILE A 157 12.37 -0.84 -4.80
CA ILE A 157 13.00 -1.98 -5.48
C ILE A 157 13.07 -3.19 -4.54
N LYS A 158 13.50 -2.97 -3.29
CA LYS A 158 13.51 -4.00 -2.25
C LYS A 158 12.10 -4.53 -1.98
N GLY A 159 11.12 -3.64 -1.91
CA GLY A 159 9.71 -3.99 -1.78
C GLY A 159 9.21 -4.87 -2.93
N PHE A 160 9.52 -4.49 -4.17
CA PHE A 160 9.19 -5.27 -5.37
C PHE A 160 9.79 -6.68 -5.33
N TYR A 161 11.09 -6.79 -5.04
CA TYR A 161 11.77 -8.09 -4.92
C TYR A 161 11.11 -9.01 -3.89
N ASN A 162 10.76 -8.46 -2.72
CA ASN A 162 10.07 -9.21 -1.68
C ASN A 162 8.67 -9.67 -2.13
N LEU A 163 7.91 -8.81 -2.82
CA LEU A 163 6.60 -9.17 -3.37
C LEU A 163 6.71 -10.30 -4.41
N VAL A 164 7.71 -10.27 -5.29
CA VAL A 164 7.99 -11.37 -6.24
C VAL A 164 8.23 -12.68 -5.48
N LYS A 165 9.07 -12.64 -4.44
CA LYS A 165 9.35 -13.81 -3.60
C LYS A 165 8.09 -14.35 -2.93
N PHE A 166 7.23 -13.48 -2.38
CA PHE A 166 5.99 -13.89 -1.72
C PHE A 166 4.95 -14.44 -2.69
N ILE A 167 4.80 -13.85 -3.88
CA ILE A 167 3.91 -14.40 -4.92
C ILE A 167 4.41 -15.77 -5.38
N SER A 168 5.73 -15.92 -5.61
CA SER A 168 6.32 -17.22 -5.97
C SER A 168 6.08 -18.29 -4.89
N PHE A 169 6.29 -17.94 -3.62
CA PHE A 169 5.99 -18.82 -2.49
C PHE A 169 4.49 -19.19 -2.44
N SER A 170 3.61 -18.23 -2.70
CA SER A 170 2.15 -18.43 -2.71
C SER A 170 1.69 -19.38 -3.79
N LEU A 171 2.28 -19.27 -4.98
CA LEU A 171 2.02 -20.15 -6.11
C LEU A 171 2.46 -21.59 -5.78
N LYS A 172 3.70 -21.77 -5.30
CA LYS A 172 4.23 -23.09 -4.91
C LYS A 172 3.35 -23.77 -3.85
N ASN A 173 2.88 -23.01 -2.87
CA ASN A 173 2.10 -23.53 -1.76
C ASN A 173 0.57 -23.46 -1.97
N LYS A 174 0.07 -23.14 -3.17
CA LYS A 174 -1.37 -23.05 -3.49
C LYS A 174 -2.15 -22.19 -2.48
N TYR A 175 -1.69 -20.95 -2.25
CA TYR A 175 -2.37 -19.99 -1.36
C TYR A 175 -3.64 -19.40 -1.96
N TYR A 176 -3.68 -19.26 -3.28
CA TYR A 176 -4.83 -18.71 -3.99
C TYR A 176 -5.89 -19.77 -4.21
N THR A 177 -7.12 -19.49 -3.80
CA THR A 177 -8.26 -20.40 -4.00
C THR A 177 -8.81 -20.33 -5.43
N HIS A 178 -8.71 -19.15 -6.05
CA HIS A 178 -9.20 -18.91 -7.40
C HIS A 178 -8.10 -18.32 -8.30
N TRP A 179 -8.07 -18.75 -9.56
CA TRP A 179 -7.14 -18.24 -10.58
C TRP A 179 -7.22 -16.72 -10.77
N VAL A 180 -8.41 -16.13 -10.59
CA VAL A 180 -8.61 -14.68 -10.67
C VAL A 180 -7.75 -13.93 -9.64
N GLN A 181 -7.60 -14.47 -8.43
CA GLN A 181 -6.76 -13.82 -7.40
C GLN A 181 -5.27 -13.87 -7.78
N VAL A 182 -4.83 -14.96 -8.39
CA VAL A 182 -3.47 -15.08 -8.93
C VAL A 182 -3.25 -14.02 -10.00
N TYR A 183 -4.17 -13.95 -10.97
CA TYR A 183 -4.08 -13.00 -12.07
C TYR A 183 -4.03 -11.56 -11.58
N LEU A 184 -4.92 -11.17 -10.66
CA LEU A 184 -4.93 -9.82 -10.10
C LEU A 184 -3.66 -9.49 -9.31
N SER A 185 -3.10 -10.44 -8.54
CA SER A 185 -1.82 -10.25 -7.85
C SER A 185 -0.65 -10.07 -8.82
N LEU A 186 -0.64 -10.81 -9.94
CA LEU A 186 0.37 -10.67 -11.00
C LEU A 186 0.22 -9.34 -11.75
N VAL A 187 -1.00 -8.92 -12.05
CA VAL A 187 -1.27 -7.60 -12.66
C VAL A 187 -0.83 -6.48 -11.72
N ALA A 188 -1.14 -6.56 -10.42
CA ALA A 188 -0.69 -5.58 -9.42
C ALA A 188 0.85 -5.53 -9.34
N LEU A 189 1.52 -6.69 -9.37
CA LEU A 189 2.98 -6.78 -9.39
C LEU A 189 3.55 -6.16 -10.68
N PHE A 190 2.95 -6.45 -11.83
CA PHE A 190 3.36 -5.88 -13.12
C PHE A 190 3.25 -4.34 -13.10
N ILE A 191 2.10 -3.80 -12.67
CA ILE A 191 1.92 -2.34 -12.54
C ILE A 191 2.97 -1.74 -11.61
N TYR A 192 3.25 -2.37 -10.47
CA TYR A 192 4.28 -1.92 -9.53
C TYR A 192 5.67 -1.85 -10.21
N GLY A 193 6.06 -2.92 -10.90
CA GLY A 193 7.35 -2.99 -11.62
C GLY A 193 7.45 -1.97 -12.75
N SER A 194 6.40 -1.84 -13.57
CA SER A 194 6.32 -0.86 -14.65
C SER A 194 6.40 0.57 -14.14
N LEU A 195 5.78 0.88 -12.99
CA LEU A 195 5.87 2.21 -12.39
C LEU A 195 7.26 2.53 -11.87
N ILE A 196 7.99 1.58 -11.25
CA ILE A 196 9.40 1.79 -10.89
C ILE A 196 10.20 2.14 -12.13
N LEU A 197 10.07 1.31 -13.17
CA LEU A 197 10.85 1.41 -14.39
C LEU A 197 10.55 2.72 -15.14
N LEU A 198 9.28 3.08 -15.30
CA LEU A 198 8.85 4.32 -15.93
C LEU A 198 9.31 5.55 -15.13
N THR A 199 9.23 5.52 -13.81
CA THR A 199 9.73 6.63 -12.98
C THR A 199 11.25 6.75 -13.09
N PHE A 200 11.98 5.63 -13.15
CA PHE A 200 13.43 5.63 -13.33
C PHE A 200 13.84 6.22 -14.69
N PHE A 201 13.20 5.76 -15.77
CA PHE A 201 13.47 6.26 -17.12
C PHE A 201 13.09 7.73 -17.30
N ASN A 202 11.94 8.16 -16.77
CA ASN A 202 11.51 9.55 -16.85
C ASN A 202 12.47 10.51 -16.13
N LEU A 203 13.07 10.07 -15.01
CA LEU A 203 13.96 10.93 -14.21
C LEU A 203 15.38 11.02 -14.75
N ILE A 204 15.87 10.01 -15.47
CA ILE A 204 17.23 10.02 -16.05
C ILE A 204 17.24 10.60 -17.45
N PHE A 205 16.32 10.14 -18.30
CA PHE A 205 16.39 10.40 -19.74
C PHE A 205 15.41 11.46 -20.22
N GLN A 206 14.54 11.96 -19.34
CA GLN A 206 13.43 12.85 -19.69
C GLN A 206 12.67 12.35 -20.93
N ILE A 207 12.49 11.02 -21.04
CA ILE A 207 11.85 10.41 -22.21
C ILE A 207 10.43 10.99 -22.31
N PRO A 208 10.09 11.67 -23.42
CA PRO A 208 8.90 12.47 -23.53
C PRO A 208 7.72 11.58 -23.92
N VAL A 209 7.44 10.53 -23.16
CA VAL A 209 6.09 9.96 -23.19
C VAL A 209 5.30 10.69 -22.13
N SER A 210 5.01 11.95 -22.41
CA SER A 210 4.05 12.74 -21.64
C SER A 210 2.68 12.14 -21.90
N ILE A 211 2.36 11.08 -21.16
CA ILE A 211 1.04 10.46 -21.20
C ILE A 211 0.08 11.48 -20.61
N PHE A 212 -0.75 12.09 -21.45
CA PHE A 212 -1.85 12.95 -21.03
C PHE A 212 -3.16 12.21 -21.19
N ILE A 213 -3.99 12.23 -20.16
CA ILE A 213 -5.38 11.76 -20.24
C ILE A 213 -6.29 12.93 -19.88
N TYR A 214 -7.19 13.30 -20.80
CA TYR A 214 -8.04 14.50 -20.65
C TYR A 214 -7.27 15.78 -20.26
N GLY A 215 -6.05 15.94 -20.77
CA GLY A 215 -5.19 17.09 -20.46
C GLY A 215 -4.40 16.99 -19.15
N TYR A 216 -4.54 15.91 -18.38
CA TYR A 216 -3.82 15.70 -17.13
C TYR A 216 -2.56 14.86 -17.34
N PRO A 217 -1.36 15.34 -16.95
CA PRO A 217 -0.13 14.56 -17.05
C PRO A 217 -0.16 13.37 -16.10
N LEU A 218 0.10 12.18 -16.64
CA LEU A 218 0.13 10.91 -15.93
C LEU A 218 1.54 10.36 -15.78
N HIS A 219 2.41 11.15 -15.19
CA HIS A 219 3.77 10.75 -14.86
C HIS A 219 4.24 11.45 -13.60
N TYR A 220 5.34 10.96 -13.04
CA TYR A 220 6.01 11.63 -11.94
C TYR A 220 6.48 13.05 -12.34
N PRO A 221 6.32 14.11 -11.51
CA PRO A 221 5.78 14.15 -10.14
C PRO A 221 4.27 14.44 -10.05
N TYR A 222 3.55 14.48 -11.17
CA TYR A 222 2.13 14.82 -11.23
C TYR A 222 1.20 13.72 -10.67
N ILE A 223 1.70 12.48 -10.59
CA ILE A 223 1.03 11.38 -9.90
C ILE A 223 1.73 11.10 -8.57
N ASN A 224 0.94 10.88 -7.52
CA ASN A 224 1.42 10.37 -6.23
C ASN A 224 1.78 8.88 -6.32
N THR A 225 2.89 8.56 -7.01
CA THR A 225 3.37 7.18 -7.19
C THR A 225 3.63 6.43 -5.89
N PRO A 226 4.10 7.03 -4.78
CA PRO A 226 4.25 6.33 -3.51
C PRO A 226 2.95 5.74 -2.96
N LEU A 227 1.83 6.45 -3.11
CA LEU A 227 0.52 5.95 -2.69
C LEU A 227 0.08 4.73 -3.52
N ILE A 228 0.36 4.73 -4.83
CA ILE A 228 0.07 3.59 -5.69
C ILE A 228 0.91 2.37 -5.28
N PHE A 229 2.21 2.56 -5.02
CA PHE A 229 3.08 1.49 -4.53
C PHE A 229 2.55 0.91 -3.21
N PHE A 230 2.16 1.76 -2.26
CA PHE A 230 1.57 1.34 -1.00
C PHE A 230 0.30 0.49 -1.20
N LEU A 231 -0.62 0.94 -2.06
CA LEU A 231 -1.87 0.21 -2.32
C LEU A 231 -1.63 -1.16 -2.99
N MET A 232 -0.77 -1.21 -4.01
CA MET A 232 -0.42 -2.47 -4.69
C MET A 232 0.30 -3.45 -3.75
N HIS A 233 1.22 -2.94 -2.93
CA HIS A 233 1.93 -3.73 -1.92
C HIS A 233 0.96 -4.36 -0.92
N HIS A 234 0.05 -3.57 -0.34
CA HIS A 234 -0.93 -4.05 0.63
C HIS A 234 -2.01 -4.96 0.02
N TYR A 235 -2.33 -4.77 -1.25
CA TYR A 235 -3.23 -5.65 -2.00
C TYR A 235 -2.65 -7.07 -2.09
N ILE A 236 -1.40 -7.21 -2.54
CA ILE A 236 -0.74 -8.52 -2.68
C ILE A 236 -0.61 -9.20 -1.31
N LEU A 237 -0.18 -8.45 -0.29
CA LEU A 237 -0.02 -8.97 1.08
C LEU A 237 -1.33 -9.36 1.78
N ARG A 238 -2.50 -9.03 1.19
CA ARG A 238 -3.81 -9.42 1.76
C ARG A 238 -4.11 -10.90 1.61
N SER A 239 -3.37 -11.63 0.79
CA SER A 239 -3.66 -13.03 0.48
C SER A 239 -3.39 -13.93 1.70
N HIS A 240 -4.41 -14.69 2.12
CA HIS A 240 -4.33 -15.65 3.23
C HIS A 240 -4.77 -17.04 2.77
N LYS A 241 -4.11 -18.08 3.27
CA LYS A 241 -4.49 -19.47 3.02
C LYS A 241 -5.12 -20.07 4.26
N SER A 242 -6.29 -20.68 4.11
CA SER A 242 -6.88 -21.50 5.18
C SER A 242 -6.05 -22.77 5.36
N THR A 243 -5.65 -23.05 6.59
CA THR A 243 -5.01 -24.32 6.97
C THR A 243 -6.02 -25.22 7.68
N SER A 244 -5.75 -26.52 7.74
CA SER A 244 -6.66 -27.44 8.42
C SER A 244 -6.91 -27.00 9.85
N SER A 245 -8.18 -26.98 10.25
CA SER A 245 -8.58 -26.77 11.63
C SER A 245 -8.00 -27.86 12.53
N VAL A 246 -7.67 -27.47 13.75
CA VAL A 246 -7.15 -28.38 14.79
C VAL A 246 -8.09 -28.28 15.99
N ILE A 247 -8.40 -29.43 16.59
CA ILE A 247 -9.14 -29.48 17.85
C ILE A 247 -8.13 -29.77 18.96
N TYR A 248 -8.10 -28.92 19.98
CA TYR A 248 -7.37 -29.17 21.20
C TYR A 248 -8.32 -29.71 22.25
N LYS A 249 -7.96 -30.82 22.90
CA LYS A 249 -8.62 -31.28 24.12
C LYS A 249 -7.75 -30.87 25.29
N VAL A 250 -8.25 -29.98 26.14
CA VAL A 250 -7.53 -29.54 27.34
C VAL A 250 -8.06 -30.33 28.54
N ILE A 251 -7.18 -31.07 29.21
CA ILE A 251 -7.57 -32.09 30.19
C ILE A 251 -7.97 -31.45 31.52
N ALA A 252 -7.20 -30.48 32.01
CA ALA A 252 -7.44 -29.87 33.32
C ALA A 252 -8.77 -29.09 33.38
N GLU A 253 -9.15 -28.44 32.29
CA GLU A 253 -10.36 -27.62 32.22
C GLU A 253 -11.56 -28.36 31.60
N ASP A 254 -11.38 -29.61 31.16
CA ASP A 254 -12.37 -30.47 30.46
C ASP A 254 -13.09 -29.75 29.30
N VAL A 255 -12.32 -29.07 28.45
CA VAL A 255 -12.84 -28.25 27.35
C VAL A 255 -12.21 -28.63 26.01
N TYR A 256 -12.99 -28.51 24.94
CA TYR A 256 -12.50 -28.62 23.57
C TYR A 256 -12.34 -27.25 22.94
N ILE A 257 -11.23 -27.01 22.27
CA ILE A 257 -10.94 -25.76 21.57
C ILE A 257 -10.81 -26.04 20.09
N PHE A 258 -11.72 -25.49 19.28
CA PHE A 258 -11.64 -25.56 17.83
C PHE A 258 -10.89 -24.34 17.30
N ALA A 259 -9.69 -24.56 16.76
CA ALA A 259 -8.85 -23.52 16.19
C ALA A 259 -8.90 -23.56 14.66
N ARG A 260 -9.55 -22.56 14.06
CA ARG A 260 -9.50 -22.31 12.61
C ARG A 260 -8.30 -21.42 12.30
N ARG A 261 -7.29 -21.98 11.63
CA ARG A 261 -6.01 -21.32 11.36
C ARG A 261 -5.94 -20.80 9.93
N PHE A 262 -5.50 -19.56 9.78
CA PHE A 262 -5.12 -18.98 8.49
C PHE A 262 -3.65 -18.60 8.51
N LYS A 263 -2.92 -18.85 7.42
CA LYS A 263 -1.54 -18.40 7.24
C LYS A 263 -1.49 -17.18 6.34
N CYS A 264 -0.73 -16.15 6.73
CA CYS A 264 -0.36 -15.02 5.88
C CYS A 264 0.64 -15.52 4.79
N ILE A 265 0.93 -14.67 3.80
CA ILE A 265 1.74 -15.02 2.62
C ILE A 265 3.21 -15.41 2.93
N ASN A 266 3.72 -15.13 4.15
CA ASN A 266 5.01 -15.63 4.66
C ASN A 266 4.94 -17.01 5.31
N GLY A 267 3.75 -17.59 5.48
CA GLY A 267 3.56 -18.84 6.19
C GLY A 267 3.31 -18.73 7.69
N TYR A 268 3.34 -17.52 8.28
CA TYR A 268 3.01 -17.31 9.69
C TYR A 268 1.50 -17.28 9.91
N VAL A 269 1.04 -17.68 11.10
CA VAL A 269 -0.40 -17.68 11.46
C VAL A 269 -0.90 -16.24 11.56
N CYS A 270 -1.98 -15.93 10.84
CA CYS A 270 -2.64 -14.63 10.88
C CYS A 270 -3.55 -14.54 12.12
N PRO A 271 -3.27 -13.67 13.10
CA PRO A 271 -4.10 -13.59 14.30
C PRO A 271 -5.48 -12.97 14.02
N LYS A 272 -5.65 -12.15 12.97
CA LYS A 272 -6.97 -11.57 12.65
C LYS A 272 -7.94 -12.59 12.06
N GLU A 273 -7.51 -13.26 11.01
CA GLU A 273 -8.34 -14.21 10.25
C GLU A 273 -8.49 -15.56 10.98
N SER A 274 -7.49 -15.96 11.77
CA SER A 274 -7.61 -17.19 12.57
C SER A 274 -8.60 -16.99 13.70
N SER A 275 -9.54 -17.92 13.87
CA SER A 275 -10.56 -17.88 14.92
C SER A 275 -10.48 -19.10 15.81
N ILE A 276 -10.96 -18.92 17.03
CA ILE A 276 -10.96 -19.94 18.06
C ILE A 276 -12.37 -19.99 18.62
N TYR A 277 -12.88 -21.20 18.81
CA TYR A 277 -14.19 -21.45 19.36
C TYR A 277 -14.04 -22.42 20.51
N LEU A 278 -14.59 -22.04 21.66
CA LEU A 278 -14.68 -22.91 22.81
C LEU A 278 -15.88 -23.84 22.61
N LEU A 279 -15.68 -25.14 22.81
CA LEU A 279 -16.69 -26.17 22.68
C LEU A 279 -16.79 -26.90 24.03
N SER A 280 -18.00 -26.91 24.60
CA SER A 280 -18.30 -27.62 25.85
C SER A 280 -18.41 -29.14 25.67
N THR A 281 -18.59 -29.60 24.44
CA THR A 281 -18.71 -31.02 24.09
C THR A 281 -17.79 -31.36 22.94
N ARG A 282 -17.31 -32.61 22.89
CA ARG A 282 -16.53 -33.11 21.75
C ARG A 282 -17.33 -32.87 20.46
N PRO A 283 -16.78 -32.19 19.45
CA PRO A 283 -17.52 -31.95 18.22
C PRO A 283 -17.80 -33.29 17.51
N SER A 284 -19.08 -33.61 17.34
CA SER A 284 -19.54 -34.67 16.44
C SER A 284 -19.40 -34.18 14.99
N ALA A 285 -19.41 -35.12 14.02
CA ALA A 285 -19.28 -34.81 12.59
C ALA A 285 -20.31 -33.77 12.08
N GLU A 286 -21.42 -33.58 12.80
CA GLU A 286 -22.55 -32.72 12.42
C GLU A 286 -22.40 -31.23 12.81
N ILE A 287 -21.52 -30.87 13.75
CA ILE A 287 -21.35 -29.47 14.21
C ILE A 287 -20.81 -28.54 13.09
N ASN A 288 -20.27 -29.11 12.02
CA ASN A 288 -19.83 -28.39 10.82
C ASN A 288 -20.95 -27.62 10.10
N ILE A 289 -22.23 -28.01 10.28
CA ILE A 289 -23.36 -27.35 9.60
C ILE A 289 -23.73 -26.02 10.30
N LEU A 290 -23.54 -25.93 11.62
CA LEU A 290 -23.96 -24.76 12.42
C LEU A 290 -22.87 -23.70 12.62
N LEU A 291 -21.59 -24.06 12.62
CA LEU A 291 -20.48 -23.12 12.85
C LEU A 291 -19.89 -22.46 11.58
N GLY A 292 -20.44 -22.72 10.40
CA GLY A 292 -20.03 -22.00 9.19
C GLY A 292 -20.71 -22.43 7.90
N SER A 293 -21.86 -21.84 7.59
CA SER A 293 -22.46 -21.85 6.25
C SER A 293 -21.53 -21.15 5.24
N SER A 294 -20.65 -21.91 4.59
CA SER A 294 -20.26 -21.76 3.17
C SER A 294 -19.11 -22.72 2.82
N ASN A 295 -19.45 -23.82 2.13
CA ASN A 295 -18.60 -24.59 1.20
C ASN A 295 -17.12 -24.76 1.55
N ILE A 296 -16.79 -25.48 2.62
CA ILE A 296 -15.47 -26.12 2.76
C ILE A 296 -15.69 -27.60 3.03
N ILE A 297 -15.81 -28.35 1.93
CA ILE A 297 -15.72 -29.81 1.94
C ILE A 297 -14.26 -30.15 2.24
N SER A 298 -13.93 -30.35 3.52
CA SER A 298 -12.69 -31.02 3.90
C SER A 298 -12.99 -32.51 4.05
N ASN A 299 -12.70 -33.28 3.00
CA ASN A 299 -12.65 -34.74 3.02
C ASN A 299 -11.46 -35.24 3.85
N GLY A 300 -11.54 -35.14 5.17
CA GLY A 300 -10.56 -35.70 6.08
C GLY A 300 -11.24 -36.22 7.35
N SER A 301 -11.00 -37.49 7.66
CA SER A 301 -11.33 -38.12 8.94
C SER A 301 -10.90 -37.21 10.10
N PHE A 302 -11.85 -36.81 10.95
CA PHE A 302 -11.63 -35.92 12.11
C PHE A 302 -10.93 -36.62 13.28
N ASN A 303 -10.87 -37.96 13.28
CA ASN A 303 -10.28 -38.72 14.39
C ASN A 303 -8.76 -38.54 14.50
N ASP A 304 -8.08 -38.10 13.44
CA ASP A 304 -6.61 -38.00 13.42
C ASP A 304 -6.06 -36.60 13.76
N LYS A 305 -6.90 -35.64 14.21
CA LYS A 305 -6.50 -34.24 14.45
C LYS A 305 -6.96 -33.66 15.79
N VAL A 306 -7.12 -34.51 16.80
CA VAL A 306 -7.31 -34.06 18.19
C VAL A 306 -5.96 -34.06 18.88
N ILE A 307 -5.48 -32.88 19.26
CA ILE A 307 -4.26 -32.74 20.06
C ILE A 307 -4.67 -32.64 21.53
N THR A 308 -4.21 -33.58 22.35
CA THR A 308 -4.41 -33.55 23.80
C THR A 308 -3.34 -32.69 24.44
N VAL A 309 -3.76 -31.79 25.32
CA VAL A 309 -2.89 -30.86 26.05
C VAL A 309 -3.31 -30.89 27.52
N ASP A 310 -2.34 -30.87 28.43
CA ASP A 310 -2.62 -31.03 29.86
C ASP A 310 -3.36 -29.80 30.42
N ASN A 311 -2.83 -28.59 30.17
CA ASN A 311 -3.35 -27.31 30.66
C ASN A 311 -3.39 -26.24 29.55
N ILE A 312 -4.15 -25.14 29.75
CA ILE A 312 -4.21 -23.99 28.83
C ILE A 312 -2.83 -23.39 28.52
N ASP A 313 -1.89 -23.40 29.47
CA ASP A 313 -0.55 -22.82 29.30
C ASP A 313 0.33 -23.56 28.30
N ALA A 314 -0.02 -24.81 27.97
CA ALA A 314 0.67 -25.62 26.97
C ALA A 314 0.08 -25.44 25.55
N LEU A 315 -0.91 -24.56 25.37
CA LEU A 315 -1.42 -24.17 24.05
C LEU A 315 -0.45 -23.22 23.35
N ASP A 316 -0.50 -23.17 22.01
CA ASP A 316 0.29 -22.21 21.23
C ASP A 316 0.05 -20.77 21.74
N GLY A 317 1.10 -19.96 21.87
CA GLY A 317 0.99 -18.61 22.44
C GLY A 317 -0.01 -17.67 21.73
N TRP A 318 -0.32 -17.90 20.45
CA TRP A 318 -1.36 -17.16 19.74
C TRP A 318 -2.79 -17.58 20.14
N ILE A 319 -2.99 -18.86 20.52
CA ILE A 319 -4.25 -19.39 21.06
C ILE A 319 -4.50 -18.79 22.44
N ILE A 320 -3.50 -18.87 23.32
CA ILE A 320 -3.55 -18.26 24.65
C ILE A 320 -3.92 -16.79 24.55
N LYS A 321 -3.25 -16.03 23.66
CA LYS A 321 -3.52 -14.61 23.45
C LYS A 321 -4.95 -14.33 22.97
N LYS A 322 -5.54 -15.20 22.14
CA LYS A 322 -6.93 -15.09 21.69
C LYS A 322 -7.91 -15.47 22.79
N MET A 323 -7.62 -16.50 23.58
CA MET A 323 -8.47 -16.95 24.69
C MET A 323 -8.58 -15.90 25.80
N LYS A 324 -7.54 -15.09 26.04
CA LYS A 324 -7.62 -13.93 26.96
C LYS A 324 -8.75 -12.95 26.64
N PHE A 325 -9.27 -12.93 25.41
CA PHE A 325 -10.43 -12.10 25.04
C PHE A 325 -11.78 -12.81 25.16
N PHE A 326 -11.79 -14.15 25.28
CA PHE A 326 -13.00 -14.98 25.40
C PHE A 326 -13.27 -15.41 26.84
N ILE A 327 -12.24 -15.54 27.64
CA ILE A 327 -12.35 -15.72 29.09
C ILE A 327 -12.57 -14.31 29.64
N PRO A 328 -13.80 -13.90 30.05
CA PRO A 328 -13.89 -12.75 30.94
C PRO A 328 -12.97 -13.07 32.10
N GLU A 329 -12.13 -12.13 32.53
CA GLU A 329 -11.29 -12.28 33.72
C GLU A 329 -12.14 -12.99 34.79
N MET A 330 -11.90 -14.29 34.98
CA MET A 330 -12.52 -15.01 36.06
C MET A 330 -11.83 -14.38 37.25
N LYS A 331 -12.53 -13.42 37.89
CA LYS A 331 -12.27 -13.07 39.27
C LYS A 331 -12.42 -14.38 40.01
N VAL A 332 -11.28 -15.05 40.22
CA VAL A 332 -11.23 -16.25 41.04
C VAL A 332 -11.53 -15.73 42.43
N GLU A 333 -12.74 -16.02 42.90
CA GLU A 333 -13.13 -15.78 44.27
C GLU A 333 -12.37 -16.81 45.12
N VAL A 334 -11.13 -16.48 45.48
CA VAL A 334 -10.40 -17.18 46.53
C VAL A 334 -10.59 -16.36 47.80
N GLU A 335 -11.48 -16.85 48.66
CA GLU A 335 -11.54 -16.53 50.09
C GLU A 335 -11.34 -15.03 50.44
N GLY A 336 -12.23 -14.18 49.95
CA GLY A 336 -12.53 -12.90 50.60
C GLY A 336 -11.48 -11.78 50.48
N LYS A 337 -10.58 -11.79 49.49
CA LYS A 337 -9.72 -10.62 49.20
C LYS A 337 -9.67 -10.31 47.70
N TYR A 338 -10.04 -9.08 47.35
CA TYR A 338 -10.00 -8.56 45.98
C TYR A 338 -8.56 -8.21 45.58
N TYR A 339 -8.11 -8.72 44.44
CA TYR A 339 -6.98 -8.19 43.66
C TYR A 339 -7.47 -7.71 42.30
#